data_AF-A0A948UAF8-F1
#
_entry.id   AF-A0A948UAF8-F1
#
_cell.length_a   1.000
_cell.length_b   1.000
_cell.length_c   1.000
_cell.angle_alpha   90.00
_cell.angle_beta   90.00
_cell.angle_gamma   90.00
#
_symmetry.space_group_name_H-M   'P 1'
#
loop_
_entity.id
_entity.type
_entity.pdbx_description
1 polymer ?
#
loop_
_entity_poly.entity_id
_entity_poly.type
_entity_poly.pdbx_seq_one_letter_code
_entity_poly.pdbx_strand_id
1 'polypeptide(L)'
;DAGIKASDIDDGVLVGGMTRMPKVRDAVKDFFGKEPHTGVNPDEVVAMGAAIQAGVLQGDVKDVLLLDVTPLSLGIETLGGIMTKMIDRNTTIPTKKSQVYSTAEDNQQAVTIRVFQGEREMAQDNKMLGQFDLVGLPPARRGVPQIEVTFDIDANGIVNVSAKDKGTGKEQQIRIQASGGLSDADIDQMVKDAERFADEDKARRDAAEARNNADSLVHATERQLADNADKIDADLKAEIESAIAETKAAIESGDTAEMTAKTQALTDKAMKMGQAIYEKEQAAAASPGADAAPAESEDVVDAEFSEVDENKG
;
A
#
# COMPACT_ATOMS: atom_id res chain seq x y z
N ASP A 1 33.18 -9.54 3.93
CA ASP A 1 32.21 -9.61 5.04
C ASP A 1 31.74 -11.03 5.33
N ALA A 2 31.19 -11.77 4.37
CA ALA A 2 30.74 -13.16 4.59
C ALA A 2 31.85 -14.22 4.72
N GLY A 3 33.14 -13.85 4.56
CA GLY A 3 34.26 -14.80 4.68
C GLY A 3 34.41 -15.81 3.54
N ILE A 4 33.65 -15.66 2.45
CA ILE A 4 33.64 -16.55 1.28
C ILE A 4 34.22 -15.88 0.04
N LYS A 5 34.70 -16.68 -0.91
CA LYS A 5 35.22 -16.18 -2.19
C LYS A 5 34.08 -16.05 -3.20
N ALA A 6 34.25 -15.19 -4.20
CA ALA A 6 33.29 -15.06 -5.30
C ALA A 6 33.05 -16.39 -6.05
N SER A 7 34.08 -17.25 -6.12
CA SER A 7 34.00 -18.59 -6.70
C SER A 7 33.08 -19.55 -5.95
N ASP A 8 32.84 -19.28 -4.66
CA ASP A 8 32.05 -20.15 -3.77
C ASP A 8 30.55 -19.81 -3.85
N ILE A 9 30.18 -18.79 -4.63
CA ILE A 9 28.78 -18.40 -4.87
C ILE A 9 28.23 -19.24 -6.01
N ASP A 10 27.15 -19.96 -5.75
CA ASP A 10 26.49 -20.80 -6.75
C ASP A 10 25.74 -19.96 -7.79
N ASP A 11 24.89 -19.04 -7.33
CA ASP A 11 24.00 -18.20 -8.14
C ASP A 11 24.04 -16.72 -7.70
N GLY A 12 23.98 -15.81 -8.68
CA GLY A 12 23.80 -14.38 -8.44
C GLY A 12 22.41 -13.92 -8.88
N VAL A 13 21.56 -13.48 -7.95
CA VAL A 13 20.19 -13.02 -8.24
C VAL A 13 20.17 -11.49 -8.39
N LEU A 14 19.61 -10.99 -9.49
CA LEU A 14 19.46 -9.55 -9.74
C LEU A 14 18.04 -9.09 -9.41
N VAL A 15 17.92 -8.05 -8.60
CA VAL A 15 16.63 -7.49 -8.15
C VAL A 15 16.57 -5.99 -8.42
N GLY A 16 15.41 -5.51 -8.88
CA GLY A 16 15.15 -4.11 -9.20
C GLY A 16 15.41 -3.74 -10.67
N GLY A 17 14.56 -2.88 -11.23
CA GLY A 17 14.56 -2.54 -12.65
C GLY A 17 15.88 -1.98 -13.21
N MET A 18 16.70 -1.31 -12.38
CA MET A 18 18.01 -0.79 -12.79
C MET A 18 19.02 -1.90 -13.14
N THR A 19 18.82 -3.13 -12.66
CA THR A 19 19.67 -4.28 -12.99
C THR A 19 19.47 -4.78 -14.43
N ARG A 20 18.45 -4.29 -15.14
CA ARG A 20 18.21 -4.59 -16.55
C ARG A 20 19.25 -3.97 -17.48
N MET A 21 20.02 -2.97 -17.01
CA MET A 21 21.07 -2.34 -17.80
C MET A 21 22.16 -3.37 -18.16
N PRO A 22 22.52 -3.56 -19.45
CA PRO A 22 23.51 -4.56 -19.86
C PRO A 22 24.84 -4.43 -19.12
N LYS A 23 25.33 -3.20 -18.96
CA LYS A 23 26.59 -2.91 -18.26
C LYS A 23 26.58 -3.35 -16.79
N VAL A 24 25.43 -3.33 -16.11
CA VAL A 24 25.31 -3.81 -14.73
C VAL A 24 25.42 -5.34 -14.71
N ARG A 25 24.74 -6.01 -15.65
CA ARG A 25 24.79 -7.48 -15.79
C ARG A 25 26.21 -7.96 -16.14
N ASP A 26 26.86 -7.28 -17.07
CA ASP A 26 28.25 -7.57 -17.46
C ASP A 26 29.20 -7.38 -16.27
N ALA A 27 29.06 -6.30 -15.49
CA ALA A 27 29.89 -6.07 -14.31
C ALA A 27 29.71 -7.17 -13.24
N VAL A 28 28.48 -7.63 -13.01
CA VAL A 28 28.20 -8.73 -12.08
C VAL A 28 28.79 -10.04 -12.61
N LYS A 29 28.63 -10.32 -13.91
CA LYS A 29 29.19 -11.49 -14.56
C LYS A 29 30.72 -11.51 -14.48
N ASP A 30 31.38 -10.39 -14.75
CA ASP A 30 32.83 -10.26 -14.68
C ASP A 30 33.35 -10.46 -13.25
N PHE A 31 32.60 -10.01 -12.24
CA PHE A 31 32.97 -10.16 -10.84
C PHE A 31 32.81 -11.60 -10.32
N PHE A 32 31.67 -12.25 -10.60
CA PHE A 32 31.38 -13.61 -10.11
C PHE A 32 31.84 -14.71 -11.07
N GLY A 33 32.24 -14.37 -12.29
CA GLY A 33 32.64 -15.32 -13.33
C GLY A 33 31.49 -16.19 -13.86
N LYS A 34 30.24 -15.82 -13.58
CA LYS A 34 29.03 -16.59 -13.89
C LYS A 34 27.91 -15.67 -14.36
N GLU A 35 27.03 -16.18 -15.22
CA GLU A 35 25.82 -15.46 -15.61
C GLU A 35 24.88 -15.29 -14.41
N PRO A 36 24.33 -14.09 -14.16
CA PRO A 36 23.32 -13.90 -13.13
C PRO A 36 22.06 -14.71 -13.44
N HIS A 37 21.43 -15.25 -12.40
CA HIS A 37 20.21 -16.03 -12.48
C HIS A 37 19.04 -15.20 -13.01
N THR A 38 18.32 -15.74 -14.01
CA THR A 38 17.19 -15.06 -14.68
C THR A 38 15.83 -15.71 -14.40
N GLY A 39 15.77 -16.76 -13.56
CA GLY A 39 14.51 -17.44 -13.22
C GLY A 39 13.60 -16.66 -12.28
N VAL A 40 13.98 -15.44 -11.90
CA VAL A 40 13.30 -14.60 -10.93
C VAL A 40 12.92 -13.28 -11.59
N ASN A 41 11.68 -12.84 -11.41
CA ASN A 41 11.23 -11.54 -11.89
C ASN A 41 11.81 -10.42 -10.99
N PRO A 42 12.67 -9.52 -11.50
CA PRO A 42 13.34 -8.51 -10.69
C PRO A 42 12.39 -7.45 -10.12
N ASP A 43 11.18 -7.31 -10.66
CA ASP A 43 10.20 -6.30 -10.23
C ASP A 43 9.23 -6.85 -9.17
N GLU A 44 8.99 -8.17 -9.16
CA GLU A 44 7.96 -8.80 -8.32
C GLU A 44 8.52 -9.63 -7.17
N VAL A 45 9.77 -10.11 -7.27
CA VAL A 45 10.34 -11.06 -6.30
C VAL A 45 10.31 -10.55 -4.87
N VAL A 46 10.50 -9.25 -4.66
CA VAL A 46 10.45 -8.64 -3.32
C VAL A 46 9.04 -8.74 -2.74
N ALA A 47 8.01 -8.45 -3.54
CA ALA A 47 6.61 -8.54 -3.12
C ALA A 47 6.20 -10.00 -2.87
N MET A 48 6.64 -10.93 -3.71
CA MET A 48 6.43 -12.36 -3.50
C MET A 48 7.10 -12.86 -2.21
N GLY A 49 8.34 -12.44 -1.94
CA GLY A 49 9.04 -12.76 -0.71
C GLY A 49 8.32 -12.23 0.54
N ALA A 50 7.78 -11.01 0.46
CA ALA A 50 6.96 -10.45 1.53
C ALA A 50 5.66 -11.25 1.76
N ALA A 51 4.99 -11.70 0.69
CA ALA A 51 3.80 -12.54 0.80
C ALA A 51 4.13 -13.91 1.43
N ILE A 52 5.25 -14.53 1.06
CA ILE A 52 5.72 -15.78 1.68
C ILE A 52 6.00 -15.56 3.17
N GLN A 53 6.66 -14.46 3.54
CA GLN A 53 6.93 -14.11 4.93
C GLN A 53 5.62 -13.93 5.72
N ALA A 54 4.59 -13.31 5.13
CA ALA A 54 3.27 -13.20 5.75
C ALA A 54 2.63 -14.59 5.97
N GLY A 55 2.74 -15.49 4.99
CA GLY A 55 2.28 -16.88 5.12
C GLY A 55 3.03 -17.68 6.20
N VAL A 56 4.33 -17.43 6.38
CA VAL A 56 5.12 -18.01 7.49
C VAL A 56 4.62 -17.49 8.85
N LEU A 57 4.33 -16.20 8.97
CA LEU A 57 3.80 -15.60 10.19
C LEU A 57 2.39 -16.09 10.53
N GLN A 58 1.56 -16.37 9.52
CA GLN A 58 0.23 -16.96 9.69
C GLN A 58 0.28 -18.48 9.98
N GLY A 59 1.38 -19.15 9.64
CA GLY A 59 1.58 -20.59 9.82
C GLY A 59 1.11 -21.46 8.66
N ASP A 60 0.68 -20.84 7.55
CA ASP A 60 0.27 -21.52 6.32
C ASP A 60 1.47 -22.10 5.56
N VAL A 61 2.62 -21.41 5.63
CA VAL A 61 3.89 -21.90 5.10
C VAL A 61 4.68 -22.55 6.23
N LYS A 62 4.88 -23.86 6.11
CA LYS A 62 5.64 -24.67 7.08
C LYS A 62 7.05 -24.94 6.55
N ASP A 63 7.94 -25.32 7.47
CA ASP A 63 9.31 -25.75 7.18
C ASP A 63 10.23 -24.68 6.55
N VAL A 64 9.93 -23.40 6.76
CA VAL A 64 10.79 -22.28 6.40
C VAL A 64 11.27 -21.57 7.67
N LEU A 65 12.59 -21.50 7.86
CA LEU A 65 13.23 -20.73 8.92
C LEU A 65 14.10 -19.64 8.28
N LEU A 66 13.79 -18.38 8.57
CA LEU A 66 14.58 -17.23 8.14
C LEU A 66 15.40 -16.71 9.32
N LEU A 67 16.69 -16.51 9.10
CA LEU A 67 17.61 -15.87 10.04
C LEU A 67 18.22 -14.66 9.35
N ASP A 68 17.80 -13.47 9.74
CA ASP A 68 18.32 -12.22 9.21
C ASP A 68 19.44 -11.67 10.11
N VAL A 69 20.13 -10.62 9.68
CA VAL A 69 21.23 -9.98 10.41
C VAL A 69 21.06 -8.46 10.47
N THR A 70 21.63 -7.83 11.50
CA THR A 70 21.71 -6.35 11.54
C THR A 70 22.82 -5.85 10.61
N PRO A 71 22.58 -4.87 9.71
CA PRO A 71 23.55 -4.49 8.67
C PRO A 71 24.71 -3.62 9.17
N LEU A 72 24.55 -2.98 10.32
CA LEU A 72 25.53 -2.03 10.87
C LEU A 72 25.71 -2.28 12.37
N SER A 73 26.92 -2.03 12.87
CA SER A 73 27.19 -2.15 14.29
C SER A 73 26.40 -1.11 15.09
N LEU A 74 25.88 -1.54 16.23
CA LEU A 74 25.16 -0.71 17.19
C LEU A 74 25.98 -0.58 18.46
N GLY A 75 25.96 0.60 19.05
CA GLY A 75 26.79 0.88 20.23
C GLY A 75 26.47 2.21 20.86
N ILE A 76 27.28 2.57 21.85
CA ILE A 76 27.13 3.79 22.63
C ILE A 76 28.40 4.63 22.61
N GLU A 77 28.23 5.94 22.81
CA GLU A 77 29.34 6.83 23.11
C GLU A 77 29.86 6.59 24.53
N THR A 78 31.16 6.35 24.66
CA THR A 78 31.86 6.27 25.95
C THR A 78 32.82 7.45 26.13
N LEU A 79 33.47 7.53 27.30
CA LEU A 79 34.39 8.62 27.63
C LEU A 79 35.45 8.81 26.53
N GLY A 80 35.62 10.06 26.09
CA GLY A 80 36.54 10.40 25.00
C GLY A 80 35.88 10.44 23.61
N GLY A 81 34.55 10.31 23.53
CA GLY A 81 33.81 10.39 22.26
C GLY A 81 33.97 9.16 21.38
N ILE A 82 34.35 8.03 21.99
CA ILE A 82 34.64 6.77 21.30
C ILE A 82 33.34 5.97 21.13
N MET A 83 33.12 5.42 19.94
CA MET A 83 32.04 4.49 19.66
C MET A 83 32.38 3.11 20.20
N THR A 84 31.73 2.70 21.28
CA THR A 84 31.89 1.36 21.85
C THR A 84 30.79 0.46 21.30
N LYS A 85 31.17 -0.45 20.40
CA LYS A 85 30.25 -1.40 19.77
C LYS A 85 29.71 -2.39 20.79
N MET A 86 28.38 -2.48 20.84
CA MET A 86 27.66 -3.47 21.62
C MET A 86 27.34 -4.66 20.71
N ILE A 87 26.63 -4.45 19.61
CA ILE A 87 26.28 -5.50 18.65
C ILE A 87 27.01 -5.19 17.34
N ASP A 88 27.78 -6.14 16.83
CA ASP A 88 28.54 -5.96 15.59
C ASP A 88 27.64 -6.13 14.37
N ARG A 89 28.00 -5.48 13.25
CA ARG A 89 27.34 -5.72 11.96
C ARG A 89 27.37 -7.20 11.59
N ASN A 90 26.36 -7.63 10.85
CA ASN A 90 26.11 -9.01 10.46
C ASN A 90 25.84 -9.98 11.63
N THR A 91 25.51 -9.46 12.82
CA THR A 91 25.01 -10.31 13.92
C THR A 91 23.57 -10.73 13.60
N THR A 92 23.29 -12.03 13.73
CA THR A 92 21.95 -12.61 13.53
C THR A 92 20.93 -12.01 14.50
N ILE A 93 19.74 -11.70 14.00
CA ILE A 93 18.60 -11.20 14.78
C ILE A 93 17.48 -12.25 14.82
N PRO A 94 16.68 -12.30 15.91
CA PRO A 94 16.74 -11.45 17.11
C PRO A 94 17.96 -11.71 17.99
N THR A 95 18.47 -10.68 18.65
CA THR A 95 19.65 -10.79 19.54
C THR A 95 19.62 -9.79 20.67
N LYS A 96 20.23 -10.16 21.80
CA LYS A 96 20.29 -9.35 23.01
C LYS A 96 21.70 -9.35 23.59
N LYS A 97 22.21 -8.17 23.93
CA LYS A 97 23.50 -8.02 24.61
C LYS A 97 23.43 -6.98 25.72
N SER A 98 23.92 -7.36 26.89
CA SER A 98 24.00 -6.49 28.06
C SER A 98 25.45 -6.29 28.49
N GLN A 99 25.81 -5.07 28.85
CA GLN A 99 27.13 -4.74 29.35
C GLN A 99 27.03 -3.70 30.48
N VAL A 100 27.85 -3.87 31.50
CA VAL A 100 27.87 -2.97 32.66
C VAL A 100 28.90 -1.86 32.42
N TYR A 101 28.42 -0.63 32.56
CA TYR A 101 29.19 0.60 32.53
C TYR A 101 29.12 1.30 33.89
N SER A 102 29.88 2.38 34.06
CA SER A 102 29.90 3.17 35.29
C SER A 102 30.01 4.66 34.99
N THR A 103 29.83 5.48 36.02
CA THR A 103 29.92 6.95 35.92
C THR A 103 31.35 7.40 35.62
N ALA A 104 31.46 8.46 34.82
CA ALA A 104 32.74 9.06 34.44
C ALA A 104 33.26 10.06 35.48
N GLU A 105 32.36 10.65 36.27
CA GLU A 105 32.64 11.71 37.24
C GLU A 105 32.17 11.36 38.66
N ASP A 106 32.81 11.99 39.65
CA ASP A 106 32.43 11.85 41.06
C ASP A 106 31.11 12.58 41.33
N ASN A 107 30.21 11.94 42.09
CA ASN A 107 28.87 12.43 42.43
C ASN A 107 27.97 12.72 41.21
N GLN A 108 28.21 12.04 40.09
CA GLN A 108 27.38 12.12 38.90
C GLN A 108 25.97 11.55 39.19
N GLN A 109 24.95 12.40 39.17
CA GLN A 109 23.55 12.04 39.49
C GLN A 109 22.74 11.60 38.26
N ALA A 110 23.27 11.80 37.05
CA ALA A 110 22.63 11.39 35.80
C ALA A 110 23.68 10.93 34.78
N VAL A 111 23.35 9.89 34.02
CA VAL A 111 24.16 9.40 32.90
C VAL A 111 23.37 9.49 31.61
N THR A 112 23.90 10.23 30.64
CA THR A 112 23.35 10.32 29.28
C THR A 112 23.89 9.18 28.45
N ILE A 113 23.00 8.39 27.86
CA ILE A 113 23.35 7.28 26.97
C ILE A 113 22.96 7.69 25.57
N ARG A 114 23.96 7.84 24.71
CA ARG A 114 23.77 8.15 23.29
C ARG A 114 24.03 6.90 22.49
N VAL A 115 23.05 6.54 21.66
CA VAL A 115 23.05 5.34 20.84
C VAL A 115 23.39 5.70 19.41
N PHE A 116 24.32 4.95 18.81
CA PHE A 116 24.80 5.17 17.46
C PHE A 116 24.74 3.88 16.63
N GLN A 117 24.69 4.07 15.32
CA GLN A 117 24.84 3.02 14.33
C GLN A 117 25.97 3.38 13.35
N GLY A 118 26.90 2.46 13.15
CA GLY A 118 27.99 2.62 12.19
C GLY A 118 29.29 1.92 12.58
N GLU A 119 30.28 2.03 11.70
CA GLU A 119 31.55 1.29 11.80
C GLU A 119 32.74 2.15 12.20
N ARG A 120 32.57 3.47 12.34
CA ARG A 120 33.65 4.41 12.65
C ARG A 120 34.01 4.35 14.13
N GLU A 121 35.26 4.59 14.46
CA GLU A 121 35.75 4.52 15.85
C GLU A 121 35.27 5.68 16.72
N MET A 122 35.04 6.86 16.14
CA MET A 122 34.54 8.04 16.86
C MET A 122 33.01 8.12 16.76
N ALA A 123 32.33 8.38 17.88
CA ALA A 123 30.87 8.43 17.94
C ALA A 123 30.28 9.50 17.00
N GLN A 124 30.90 10.68 16.92
CA GLN A 124 30.48 11.79 16.06
C GLN A 124 30.48 11.47 14.56
N ASP A 125 31.26 10.48 14.11
CA ASP A 125 31.36 10.08 12.71
C ASP A 125 30.32 9.00 12.33
N ASN A 126 29.52 8.55 13.29
CA ASN A 126 28.47 7.55 13.12
C ASN A 126 27.08 8.19 13.17
N LYS A 127 26.07 7.45 12.72
CA LYS A 127 24.69 7.92 12.76
C LYS A 127 24.15 7.83 14.19
N MET A 128 23.89 8.97 14.82
CA MET A 128 23.15 9.00 16.08
C MET A 128 21.72 8.54 15.82
N LEU A 129 21.27 7.57 16.61
CA LEU A 129 19.93 7.01 16.56
C LEU A 129 19.02 7.64 17.61
N GLY A 130 19.56 7.95 18.79
CA GLY A 130 18.82 8.57 19.88
C GLY A 130 19.68 8.72 21.12
N GLN A 131 19.13 9.41 22.13
CA GLN A 131 19.75 9.53 23.43
C GLN A 131 18.70 9.58 24.53
N PHE A 132 19.06 9.13 25.72
CA PHE A 132 18.21 9.21 26.91
C PHE A 132 19.05 9.32 28.17
N ASP A 133 18.47 9.90 29.22
CA ASP A 133 19.14 10.17 30.47
C ASP A 133 18.63 9.24 31.58
N LEU A 134 19.54 8.48 32.20
CA LEU A 134 19.25 7.77 33.44
C LEU A 134 19.50 8.71 34.62
N VAL A 135 18.44 9.31 35.15
CA VAL A 135 18.50 10.31 36.23
C VAL A 135 18.28 9.71 37.62
N GLY A 136 18.84 10.38 38.62
CA GLY A 136 18.62 10.07 40.03
C GLY A 136 19.51 8.96 40.58
N LEU A 137 20.74 8.89 40.09
CA LEU A 137 21.79 8.05 40.67
C LEU A 137 22.25 8.63 42.02
N PRO A 138 22.50 7.78 43.04
CA PRO A 138 22.99 8.25 44.33
C PRO A 138 24.41 8.83 44.20
N PRO A 139 24.76 9.87 44.97
CA PRO A 139 26.12 10.42 44.97
C PRO A 139 27.15 9.36 45.36
N ALA A 140 28.02 9.00 44.41
CA ALA A 140 29.08 8.02 44.61
C ALA A 140 30.33 8.45 43.83
N ARG A 141 31.49 7.91 44.21
CA ARG A 141 32.73 8.08 43.44
C ARG A 141 32.57 7.49 42.04
N ARG A 142 33.26 8.05 41.05
CA ARG A 142 33.32 7.51 39.69
C ARG A 142 33.70 6.03 39.71
N GLY A 143 33.15 5.23 38.81
CA GLY A 143 33.44 3.79 38.74
C GLY A 143 32.67 2.92 39.75
N VAL A 144 31.91 3.50 40.69
CA VAL A 144 31.14 2.75 41.70
C VAL A 144 29.73 2.38 41.23
N PRO A 145 28.92 3.29 40.65
CA PRO A 145 27.59 2.93 40.13
C PRO A 145 27.71 1.89 39.02
N GLN A 146 26.83 0.88 39.03
CA GLN A 146 26.82 -0.18 38.02
C GLN A 146 25.61 -0.02 37.12
N ILE A 147 25.82 0.54 35.93
CA ILE A 147 24.76 0.82 34.97
C ILE A 147 24.82 -0.26 33.89
N GLU A 148 23.86 -1.17 33.93
CA GLU A 148 23.70 -2.21 32.91
C GLU A 148 22.96 -1.64 31.71
N VAL A 149 23.66 -1.52 30.58
CA VAL A 149 23.07 -1.11 29.31
C VAL A 149 22.80 -2.35 28.49
N THR A 150 21.56 -2.50 28.04
CA THR A 150 21.08 -3.64 27.27
C THR A 150 20.60 -3.18 25.91
N PHE A 151 21.12 -3.82 24.87
CA PHE A 151 20.63 -3.70 23.49
C PHE A 151 19.84 -4.96 23.17
N ASP A 152 18.62 -4.77 22.70
CA ASP A 152 17.72 -5.83 22.27
C ASP A 152 17.22 -5.50 20.87
N ILE A 153 17.49 -6.38 19.91
CA ILE A 153 17.04 -6.24 18.52
C ILE A 153 16.02 -7.34 18.27
N ASP A 154 14.80 -6.94 17.91
CA ASP A 154 13.74 -7.89 17.59
C ASP A 154 13.87 -8.45 16.16
N ALA A 155 12.96 -9.37 15.81
CA ALA A 155 12.93 -9.98 14.48
C ALA A 155 12.61 -8.98 13.34
N ASN A 156 12.09 -7.79 13.66
CA ASN A 156 11.80 -6.73 12.69
C ASN A 156 12.96 -5.72 12.57
N GLY A 157 14.07 -5.93 13.30
CA GLY A 157 15.19 -4.99 13.35
C GLY A 157 14.92 -3.74 14.20
N ILE A 158 13.87 -3.71 15.02
CA ILE A 158 13.62 -2.61 15.95
C ILE A 158 14.57 -2.74 17.15
N VAL A 159 15.28 -1.66 17.44
CA VAL A 159 16.30 -1.64 18.50
C VAL A 159 15.71 -1.04 19.76
N ASN A 160 15.64 -1.83 20.83
CA ASN A 160 15.32 -1.37 22.16
C ASN A 160 16.62 -1.25 22.97
N VAL A 161 16.89 -0.06 23.47
CA VAL A 161 18.05 0.17 24.34
C VAL A 161 17.55 0.55 25.73
N SER A 162 17.86 -0.27 26.72
CA SER A 162 17.56 0.02 28.12
C SER A 162 18.82 0.19 28.94
N ALA A 163 18.72 0.99 29.99
CA ALA A 163 19.78 1.18 30.96
C ALA A 163 19.22 1.11 32.36
N LYS A 164 19.82 0.25 33.17
CA LYS A 164 19.38 -0.03 34.53
C LYS A 164 20.54 0.12 35.51
N ASP A 165 20.36 0.94 36.52
CA ASP A 165 21.27 0.96 37.66
C ASP A 165 21.01 -0.27 38.53
N LYS A 166 22.01 -1.15 38.69
CA LYS A 166 21.90 -2.38 39.49
C LYS A 166 21.80 -2.09 40.99
N GLY A 167 22.23 -0.92 41.45
CA GLY A 167 22.14 -0.52 42.86
C GLY A 167 20.73 -0.08 43.26
N THR A 168 20.13 0.84 42.49
CA THR A 168 18.80 1.39 42.80
C THR A 168 17.65 0.69 42.10
N GLY A 169 17.92 -0.11 41.06
CA GLY A 169 16.91 -0.73 40.22
C GLY A 169 16.20 0.22 39.26
N LYS A 170 16.57 1.51 39.26
CA LYS A 170 16.04 2.50 38.32
C LYS A 170 16.43 2.14 36.90
N GLU A 171 15.46 2.21 36.01
CA GLU A 171 15.61 1.90 34.59
C GLU A 171 15.05 3.03 33.74
N GLN A 172 15.71 3.28 32.62
CA GLN A 172 15.22 4.11 31.53
C GLN A 172 15.51 3.39 30.23
N GLN A 173 14.63 3.55 29.25
CA GLN A 173 14.79 2.90 27.95
C GLN A 173 14.33 3.82 26.83
N ILE A 174 14.90 3.60 25.66
CA ILE A 174 14.47 4.20 24.40
C ILE A 174 14.18 3.10 23.40
N ARG A 175 13.05 3.23 22.71
CA ARG A 175 12.74 2.41 21.54
C ARG A 175 13.16 3.19 20.30
N ILE A 176 14.13 2.67 19.58
CA ILE A 176 14.65 3.27 18.36
C ILE A 176 14.02 2.54 17.19
N GLN A 177 13.09 3.22 16.56
CA GLN A 177 12.58 2.84 15.24
C GLN A 177 13.43 3.52 14.18
N ALA A 178 13.55 2.92 12.99
CA ALA A 178 14.23 3.55 11.87
C ALA A 178 13.64 4.96 11.66
N SER A 179 14.49 5.97 11.83
CA SER A 179 14.13 7.36 12.15
C SER A 179 13.50 8.13 10.97
N GLY A 180 12.34 7.66 10.52
CA GLY A 180 11.44 8.35 9.58
C GLY A 180 9.96 8.23 9.98
N GLY A 181 9.67 7.73 11.19
CA GLY A 181 8.32 7.48 11.66
C GLY A 181 7.61 8.74 12.16
N LEU A 182 6.38 8.90 11.70
CA LEU A 182 5.35 9.77 12.23
C LEU A 182 5.15 9.50 13.74
N SER A 183 4.83 10.53 14.53
CA SER A 183 4.41 10.29 15.91
C SER A 183 3.06 9.57 15.94
N ASP A 184 2.71 8.93 17.06
CA ASP A 184 1.38 8.29 17.19
C ASP A 184 0.24 9.27 16.91
N ALA A 185 0.41 10.55 17.28
CA ALA A 185 -0.56 11.61 16.98
C ALA A 185 -0.65 11.94 15.48
N ASP A 186 0.48 11.91 14.78
CA ASP A 186 0.52 12.11 13.33
C ASP A 186 -0.11 10.91 12.60
N ILE A 187 0.13 9.68 13.09
CA ILE A 187 -0.50 8.46 12.56
C ILE A 187 -2.01 8.54 12.70
N ASP A 188 -2.51 8.85 13.90
CA ASP A 188 -3.95 8.97 14.16
C ASP A 188 -4.61 10.05 13.29
N GLN A 189 -3.92 11.17 13.07
CA GLN A 189 -4.41 12.23 12.20
C GLN A 189 -4.46 11.77 10.73
N MET A 190 -3.41 11.10 10.25
CA MET A 190 -3.36 10.61 8.87
C MET A 190 -4.39 9.51 8.60
N VAL A 191 -4.67 8.65 9.57
CA VAL A 191 -5.76 7.64 9.46
C VAL A 191 -7.11 8.34 9.30
N LYS A 192 -7.41 9.32 10.15
CA LYS A 192 -8.67 10.09 10.06
C LYS A 192 -8.79 10.86 8.75
N ASP A 193 -7.69 11.46 8.29
CA ASP A 193 -7.68 12.16 7.02
C ASP A 193 -7.91 11.19 5.85
N ALA A 194 -7.29 10.00 5.87
CA ALA A 194 -7.52 8.97 4.85
C ALA A 194 -8.97 8.47 4.83
N GLU A 195 -9.59 8.25 6.00
CA GLU A 195 -11.01 7.88 6.11
C GLU A 195 -11.92 8.98 5.53
N ARG A 196 -11.67 10.25 5.89
CA ARG A 196 -12.44 11.38 5.35
C ARG A 196 -12.31 11.48 3.83
N PHE A 197 -11.10 11.32 3.29
CA PHE A 197 -10.89 11.38 1.85
C PHE A 197 -11.52 10.18 1.12
N ALA A 198 -11.58 9.00 1.75
CA ALA A 198 -12.29 7.86 1.18
C ALA A 198 -13.79 8.14 0.99
N ASP A 199 -14.44 8.82 1.95
CA ASP A 199 -15.84 9.24 1.83
C ASP A 199 -16.02 10.30 0.74
N GLU A 200 -15.13 11.29 0.66
CA GLU A 200 -15.14 12.31 -0.40
C GLU A 200 -14.93 11.69 -1.80
N ASP A 201 -13.99 10.74 -1.91
CA ASP A 201 -13.69 10.03 -3.16
C ASP A 201 -14.85 9.13 -3.59
N LYS A 202 -15.55 8.50 -2.63
CA LYS A 202 -16.79 7.75 -2.90
C LYS A 202 -17.88 8.69 -3.43
N ALA A 203 -18.12 9.83 -2.78
CA ALA A 203 -19.11 10.79 -3.25
C ALA A 203 -18.79 11.34 -4.66
N ARG A 204 -17.50 11.58 -4.95
CA ARG A 204 -17.05 11.96 -6.30
C ARG A 204 -17.23 10.85 -7.32
N ARG A 205 -17.00 9.60 -6.94
CA ARG A 205 -17.26 8.43 -7.79
C ARG A 205 -18.75 8.32 -8.11
N ASP A 206 -19.60 8.38 -7.08
CA ASP A 206 -21.06 8.30 -7.23
C ASP A 206 -21.58 9.44 -8.13
N ALA A 207 -21.03 10.66 -8.00
CA ALA A 207 -21.34 11.78 -8.87
C ALA A 207 -20.91 11.55 -10.33
N ALA A 208 -19.72 10.98 -10.54
CA ALA A 208 -19.21 10.65 -11.87
C ALA A 208 -20.02 9.53 -12.53
N GLU A 209 -20.42 8.51 -11.78
CA GLU A 209 -21.30 7.43 -12.25
C GLU A 209 -22.70 7.95 -12.60
N ALA A 210 -23.30 8.79 -11.75
CA ALA A 210 -24.59 9.42 -12.03
C ALA A 210 -24.53 10.26 -13.32
N ARG A 211 -23.44 11.03 -13.51
CA ARG A 211 -23.22 11.81 -14.73
C ARG A 211 -23.09 10.92 -15.98
N ASN A 212 -22.27 9.86 -15.91
CA ASN A 212 -22.07 8.93 -17.02
C ASN A 212 -23.37 8.20 -17.41
N ASN A 213 -24.17 7.81 -16.42
CA ASN A 213 -25.47 7.18 -16.64
C ASN A 213 -26.45 8.16 -17.31
N ALA A 214 -26.49 9.41 -16.84
CA ALA A 214 -27.32 10.46 -17.41
C ALA A 214 -26.92 10.78 -18.85
N ASP A 215 -25.62 10.99 -19.13
CA ASP A 215 -25.10 11.27 -20.48
C ASP A 215 -25.38 10.11 -21.44
N SER A 216 -25.18 8.86 -20.99
CA SER A 216 -25.44 7.66 -21.81
C SER A 216 -26.93 7.53 -22.15
N LEU A 217 -27.82 7.76 -21.17
CA LEU A 217 -29.26 7.68 -21.36
C LEU A 217 -29.76 8.79 -22.29
N VAL A 218 -29.24 10.02 -22.13
CA VAL A 218 -29.52 11.14 -23.02
C VAL A 218 -29.15 10.80 -24.45
N HIS A 219 -27.94 10.30 -24.70
CA HIS A 219 -27.50 9.92 -26.04
C HIS A 219 -28.33 8.79 -26.65
N ALA A 220 -28.67 7.76 -25.86
CA ALA A 220 -29.50 6.66 -26.32
C ALA A 220 -30.93 7.13 -26.69
N THR A 221 -31.52 7.97 -25.83
CA THR A 221 -32.87 8.50 -26.04
C THR A 221 -32.92 9.45 -27.23
N GLU A 222 -31.91 10.32 -27.40
CA GLU A 222 -31.79 11.20 -28.57
C GLU A 222 -31.72 10.42 -29.88
N ARG A 223 -30.94 9.33 -29.91
CA ARG A 223 -30.84 8.45 -31.07
C ARG A 223 -32.16 7.76 -31.36
N GLN A 224 -32.80 7.17 -30.35
CA GLN A 224 -34.06 6.46 -30.51
C GLN A 224 -35.19 7.40 -30.95
N LEU A 225 -35.21 8.64 -30.46
CA LEU A 225 -36.14 9.68 -30.88
C LEU A 225 -35.90 10.09 -32.34
N ALA A 226 -34.64 10.23 -32.77
CA ALA A 226 -34.31 10.54 -34.16
C ALA A 226 -34.72 9.43 -35.13
N ASP A 227 -34.46 8.16 -34.76
CA ASP A 227 -34.73 7.00 -35.60
C ASP A 227 -36.24 6.68 -35.70
N ASN A 228 -37.05 7.10 -34.72
CA ASN A 228 -38.47 6.77 -34.63
C ASN A 228 -39.38 8.01 -34.65
N ALA A 229 -38.88 9.18 -35.02
CA ALA A 229 -39.60 10.45 -34.95
C ALA A 229 -40.98 10.44 -35.64
N ASP A 230 -41.13 9.67 -36.72
CA ASP A 230 -42.38 9.55 -37.49
C ASP A 230 -43.39 8.58 -36.87
N LYS A 231 -42.94 7.73 -35.93
CA LYS A 231 -43.74 6.73 -35.24
C LYS A 231 -44.25 7.21 -33.89
N ILE A 232 -43.95 8.41 -33.43
CA ILE A 232 -44.37 8.92 -32.12
C ILE A 232 -45.35 10.09 -32.29
N ASP A 233 -46.28 10.28 -31.36
CA ASP A 233 -47.15 11.46 -31.38
C ASP A 233 -46.39 12.73 -30.99
N ALA A 234 -46.90 13.88 -31.45
CA ALA A 234 -46.23 15.16 -31.27
C ALA A 234 -46.13 15.60 -29.80
N ASP A 235 -47.11 15.21 -28.98
CA ASP A 235 -47.15 15.55 -27.56
C ASP A 235 -46.08 14.75 -26.79
N LEU A 236 -45.98 13.43 -27.02
CA LEU A 236 -44.95 12.57 -26.42
C LEU A 236 -43.54 12.94 -26.88
N LYS A 237 -43.37 13.34 -28.15
CA LYS A 237 -42.09 13.84 -28.67
C LYS A 237 -41.64 15.10 -27.93
N ALA A 238 -42.52 16.08 -27.75
CA ALA A 238 -42.21 17.31 -27.02
C ALA A 238 -41.90 17.04 -25.54
N GLU A 239 -42.59 16.08 -24.91
CA GLU A 239 -42.33 15.69 -23.52
C GLU A 239 -40.94 15.05 -23.33
N ILE A 240 -40.45 14.28 -24.31
CA ILE A 240 -39.14 13.62 -24.28
C ILE A 240 -38.02 14.62 -24.59
N GLU A 241 -38.21 15.50 -25.58
CA GLU A 241 -37.25 16.57 -25.88
C GLU A 241 -37.05 17.50 -24.67
N SER A 242 -38.12 17.84 -23.96
CA SER A 242 -38.04 18.60 -22.69
C SER A 242 -37.26 17.83 -21.62
N ALA A 243 -37.50 16.52 -21.48
CA ALA A 243 -36.82 15.70 -20.48
C ALA A 243 -35.32 15.53 -20.78
N ILE A 244 -34.95 15.43 -22.05
CA ILE A 244 -33.54 15.40 -22.49
C ILE A 244 -32.86 16.73 -22.15
N ALA A 245 -33.49 17.87 -22.47
CA ALA A 245 -32.95 19.19 -22.17
C ALA A 245 -32.78 19.43 -20.66
N GLU A 246 -33.76 19.01 -19.85
CA GLU A 246 -33.68 19.09 -18.39
C GLU A 246 -32.57 18.20 -17.81
N THR A 247 -32.37 17.00 -18.37
CA THR A 247 -31.31 16.09 -17.93
C THR A 247 -29.92 16.64 -18.30
N LYS A 248 -29.77 17.22 -19.50
CA LYS A 248 -28.53 17.92 -19.91
C LYS A 248 -28.21 19.11 -18.99
N ALA A 249 -29.22 19.90 -18.62
CA ALA A 249 -29.03 21.01 -17.68
C ALA A 249 -28.59 20.53 -16.29
N ALA A 250 -29.12 19.41 -15.79
CA ALA A 250 -28.70 18.80 -14.54
C ALA A 250 -27.26 18.25 -14.58
N ILE A 251 -26.84 17.70 -15.74
CA ILE A 251 -25.45 17.28 -15.98
C ILE A 251 -24.48 18.48 -15.92
N GLU A 252 -24.90 19.63 -16.44
CA GLU A 252 -24.11 20.88 -16.41
C GLU A 252 -24.07 21.51 -15.00
N SER A 253 -25.14 21.37 -14.21
CA SER A 253 -25.20 21.90 -12.84
C SER A 253 -24.32 21.12 -11.85
N GLY A 254 -24.08 19.84 -12.12
CA GLY A 254 -23.21 18.98 -11.31
C GLY A 254 -23.82 18.54 -9.98
N ASP A 255 -25.13 18.73 -9.78
CA ASP A 255 -25.86 18.23 -8.61
C ASP A 255 -26.24 16.77 -8.81
N THR A 256 -25.60 15.86 -8.06
CA THR A 256 -25.84 14.41 -8.13
C THR A 256 -27.29 14.02 -7.85
N ALA A 257 -27.97 14.71 -6.94
CA ALA A 257 -29.36 14.41 -6.60
C ALA A 257 -30.30 14.83 -7.74
N GLU A 258 -30.06 16.01 -8.33
CA GLU A 258 -30.82 16.50 -9.48
C GLU A 258 -30.57 15.63 -10.73
N MET A 259 -29.31 15.28 -11.01
CA MET A 259 -28.94 14.37 -12.10
C MET A 259 -29.67 13.03 -11.97
N THR A 260 -29.69 12.43 -10.78
CA THR A 260 -30.36 11.15 -10.54
C THR A 260 -31.88 11.25 -10.75
N ALA A 261 -32.51 12.30 -10.22
CA ALA A 261 -33.95 12.51 -10.36
C ALA A 261 -34.37 12.75 -11.81
N LYS A 262 -33.62 13.56 -12.56
CA LYS A 262 -33.89 13.84 -13.98
C LYS A 262 -33.59 12.63 -14.87
N THR A 263 -32.53 11.87 -14.56
CA THR A 263 -32.24 10.60 -15.23
C THR A 263 -33.38 9.60 -15.04
N GLN A 264 -33.94 9.47 -13.83
CA GLN A 264 -35.10 8.60 -13.61
C GLN A 264 -36.34 9.06 -14.39
N ALA A 265 -36.61 10.38 -14.41
CA ALA A 265 -37.72 10.93 -15.18
C ALA A 265 -37.55 10.73 -16.69
N LEU A 266 -36.31 10.81 -17.20
CA LEU A 266 -35.98 10.48 -18.59
C LEU A 266 -36.19 9.00 -18.88
N THR A 267 -35.77 8.10 -17.97
CA THR A 267 -36.00 6.66 -18.08
C THR A 267 -37.49 6.33 -18.20
N ASP A 268 -38.34 6.89 -17.35
CA ASP A 268 -39.78 6.63 -17.36
C ASP A 268 -40.42 7.08 -18.69
N LYS A 269 -39.95 8.20 -19.25
CA LYS A 269 -40.40 8.73 -20.56
C LYS A 269 -39.86 7.92 -21.72
N ALA A 270 -38.60 7.48 -21.67
CA ALA A 270 -37.99 6.61 -22.66
C ALA A 270 -38.67 5.23 -22.71
N MET A 271 -39.12 4.69 -21.58
CA MET A 271 -39.92 3.46 -21.54
C MET A 271 -41.29 3.64 -22.24
N LYS A 272 -41.98 4.77 -22.00
CA LYS A 272 -43.24 5.08 -22.70
C LYS A 272 -43.03 5.23 -24.20
N MET A 273 -41.92 5.84 -24.62
CA MET A 273 -41.53 5.91 -26.03
C MET A 273 -41.35 4.50 -26.63
N GLY A 274 -40.61 3.63 -25.93
CA GLY A 274 -40.41 2.24 -26.35
C GLY A 274 -41.72 1.47 -26.48
N GLN A 275 -42.65 1.63 -25.53
CA GLN A 275 -43.98 1.02 -25.58
C GLN A 275 -44.80 1.52 -26.78
N ALA A 276 -44.82 2.83 -27.04
CA ALA A 276 -45.56 3.41 -28.16
C ALA A 276 -45.00 2.97 -29.52
N ILE A 277 -43.67 2.84 -29.64
CA ILE A 277 -43.01 2.31 -30.84
C ILE A 277 -43.37 0.84 -31.04
N TYR A 278 -43.28 0.02 -29.98
CA TYR A 278 -43.60 -1.40 -30.03
C TYR A 278 -45.08 -1.66 -30.36
N GLU A 279 -46.01 -0.92 -29.76
CA GLU A 279 -47.44 -1.01 -30.06
C GLU A 279 -47.74 -0.65 -31.53
N LYS A 280 -47.05 0.35 -32.10
CA LYS A 280 -47.21 0.71 -33.51
C LYS A 280 -46.54 -0.28 -34.45
N GLU A 281 -45.43 -0.90 -34.08
CA GLU A 281 -44.81 -1.98 -34.87
C GLU A 281 -45.65 -3.26 -34.81
N GLN A 282 -46.26 -3.57 -33.67
CA GLN A 282 -47.16 -4.71 -33.52
C GLN A 282 -48.50 -4.48 -34.24
N ALA A 283 -49.00 -3.24 -34.27
CA ALA A 283 -50.16 -2.85 -35.08
C ALA A 283 -49.85 -2.86 -36.59
N ALA A 284 -48.62 -2.49 -36.99
CA ALA A 284 -48.16 -2.61 -38.38
C ALA A 284 -47.97 -4.08 -38.81
N ALA A 285 -47.61 -4.97 -37.87
CA ALA A 285 -47.52 -6.42 -38.10
C ALA A 285 -48.87 -7.16 -38.05
N ALA A 286 -49.94 -6.54 -37.53
CA ALA A 286 -51.27 -7.14 -37.38
C ALA A 286 -52.25 -6.87 -38.54
N SER A 287 -51.80 -6.28 -39.65
CA SER A 287 -52.62 -6.08 -40.85
C SER A 287 -52.58 -7.34 -41.75
N PRO A 288 -53.70 -8.02 -42.07
CA PRO A 288 -53.68 -9.22 -42.88
C PRO A 288 -53.63 -8.89 -44.39
N GLY A 289 -52.59 -9.36 -45.08
CA GLY A 289 -52.47 -9.28 -46.53
C GLY A 289 -51.27 -10.08 -47.05
N ALA A 290 -51.57 -11.27 -47.60
CA ALA A 290 -50.65 -12.29 -48.11
C ALA A 290 -49.66 -11.80 -49.20
N ASP A 291 -48.42 -12.29 -49.16
CA ASP A 291 -47.99 -13.42 -50.00
C ASP A 291 -46.68 -14.05 -49.50
N ALA A 292 -46.53 -15.36 -49.73
CA ALA A 292 -45.49 -16.23 -49.17
C ALA A 292 -44.24 -16.36 -50.06
N ALA A 293 -43.06 -16.47 -49.46
CA ALA A 293 -42.02 -17.45 -49.83
C ALA A 293 -40.90 -17.51 -48.76
N PRO A 294 -40.35 -18.71 -48.44
CA PRO A 294 -39.45 -18.92 -47.31
C PRO A 294 -37.98 -18.72 -47.71
N ALA A 295 -37.18 -18.11 -46.84
CA ALA A 295 -35.72 -18.12 -46.93
C ALA A 295 -35.10 -18.25 -45.53
N GLU A 296 -34.46 -19.40 -45.36
CA GLU A 296 -33.31 -19.76 -44.51
C GLU A 296 -33.15 -19.15 -43.11
N SER A 297 -33.20 -20.06 -42.14
CA SER A 297 -32.71 -19.91 -40.77
C SER A 297 -31.19 -19.75 -40.73
N GLU A 298 -30.71 -18.56 -40.38
CA GLU A 298 -29.39 -18.38 -39.77
C GLU A 298 -29.53 -18.33 -38.25
N ASP A 299 -28.77 -19.21 -37.59
CA ASP A 299 -28.58 -19.31 -36.14
C ASP A 299 -28.22 -17.96 -35.53
N VAL A 300 -29.10 -17.43 -34.68
CA VAL A 300 -28.75 -16.40 -33.70
C VAL A 300 -28.33 -17.15 -32.43
N VAL A 301 -27.04 -17.09 -32.14
CA VAL A 301 -26.44 -17.60 -30.91
C VAL A 301 -26.83 -16.64 -29.77
N ASP A 302 -27.72 -17.11 -28.90
CA ASP A 302 -27.99 -16.49 -27.59
C ASP A 302 -26.70 -16.54 -26.75
N ALA A 303 -26.08 -15.37 -26.55
CA ALA A 303 -25.07 -15.20 -25.51
C ALA A 303 -25.78 -14.87 -24.19
N GLU A 304 -26.12 -15.92 -23.43
CA GLU A 304 -26.42 -15.78 -22.00
C GLU A 304 -25.20 -15.21 -21.28
N PHE A 305 -25.31 -13.98 -20.79
CA PHE A 305 -24.36 -13.39 -19.88
C PHE A 305 -24.67 -13.91 -18.47
N SER A 306 -23.86 -14.83 -17.97
CA SER A 306 -23.91 -15.29 -16.58
C SER A 306 -23.25 -14.27 -15.67
N GLU A 307 -24.02 -13.66 -14.77
CA GLU A 307 -23.48 -12.96 -13.59
C GLU A 307 -22.68 -13.97 -12.75
N VAL A 308 -21.40 -13.68 -12.52
CA VAL A 308 -20.57 -14.44 -11.58
C VAL A 308 -20.76 -13.82 -10.22
N ASP A 309 -21.47 -14.53 -9.34
CA ASP A 309 -21.56 -14.27 -7.90
C ASP A 309 -20.16 -14.29 -7.27
N GLU A 310 -19.59 -13.12 -6.99
CA GLU A 310 -18.44 -12.99 -6.09
C GLU A 310 -18.90 -13.16 -4.64
N ASN A 311 -19.07 -14.42 -4.22
CA ASN A 311 -18.96 -14.81 -2.82
C ASN A 311 -18.80 -16.33 -2.71
N LYS A 312 -17.53 -16.79 -2.66
CA LYS A 312 -17.05 -17.97 -1.92
C LYS A 312 -15.56 -18.20 -2.15
N GLY A 313 -14.78 -18.11 -1.07
CA GLY A 313 -13.36 -18.46 -1.01
C GLY A 313 -12.63 -17.68 0.04
#